data_AF-A0A422ZRT9-F1
#
_entry.id   AF-A0A422ZRT9-F1
#
_cell.length_a   1.000
_cell.length_b   1.000
_cell.length_c   1.000
_cell.angle_alpha   90.00
_cell.angle_beta   90.00
_cell.angle_gamma   90.00
#
_symmetry.space_group_name_H-M   'P 1'
#
loop_
_entity.id
_entity.type
_entity.pdbx_description
1 polymer ?
#
loop_
_entity_poly.entity_id
_entity_poly.type
_entity_poly.pdbx_seq_one_letter_code
_entity_poly.pdbx_strand_id
1 'polypeptide(L)'
;MSIYFNEHGSAIGYQVEGRWTIKGDYLQIEHGPNIPGGLYKINDNKVKFPLDYKEVEGVIDTEKLTFTVCGTVYKMIKPSEPFAIPVRFPT
;
A
#
# COMPACT_ATOMS: atom_id res chain seq x y z
N MET A 1 2.11 -6.95 15.14
CA MET A 1 2.51 -5.66 14.55
C MET A 1 3.90 -5.85 13.99
N SER A 2 4.03 -5.89 12.67
CA SER A 2 5.32 -6.15 12.02
C SER A 2 5.42 -5.26 10.79
N ILE A 3 5.91 -4.05 11.00
CA ILE A 3 6.42 -3.22 9.91
C ILE A 3 7.68 -3.93 9.41
N TYR A 4 7.65 -4.41 8.18
CA TYR A 4 8.82 -5.02 7.56
C TYR A 4 9.80 -3.90 7.22
N PHE A 5 10.95 -3.89 7.89
CA PHE A 5 12.04 -3.00 7.58
C PHE A 5 13.02 -3.71 6.64
N ASN A 6 13.63 -2.98 5.71
CA ASN A 6 14.77 -3.50 4.97
C ASN A 6 16.01 -3.56 5.87
N GLU A 7 17.12 -4.07 5.33
CA GLU A 7 18.42 -4.22 6.01
C GLU A 7 18.97 -2.87 6.54
N HIS A 8 18.44 -1.75 6.06
CA HIS A 8 18.81 -0.39 6.45
C HIS A 8 17.81 0.26 7.42
N GLY A 9 16.85 -0.49 7.98
CA GLY A 9 15.87 0.04 8.94
C GLY A 9 14.79 0.93 8.32
N SER A 10 14.61 0.90 7.00
CA SER A 10 13.56 1.64 6.30
C SER A 10 12.32 0.78 6.07
N ALA A 11 11.12 1.34 6.23
CA ALA A 11 9.88 0.62 5.96
C ALA A 11 9.84 0.12 4.50
N ILE A 12 9.60 -1.17 4.31
CA ILE A 12 9.42 -1.76 2.98
C ILE A 12 8.07 -1.30 2.45
N GLY A 13 8.12 -0.48 1.41
CA GLY A 13 6.95 -0.10 0.63
C GLY A 13 6.83 -0.96 -0.63
N TYR A 14 5.62 -1.31 -1.04
CA TYR A 14 5.36 -1.90 -2.36
C TYR A 14 4.52 -0.94 -3.19
N GLN A 15 4.96 -0.67 -4.42
CA GLN A 15 4.21 0.13 -5.37
C GLN A 15 3.31 -0.78 -6.21
N VAL A 16 2.01 -0.50 -6.24
CA VAL A 16 1.02 -1.26 -7.00
C VAL A 16 0.66 -0.45 -8.26
N GLU A 17 1.22 -0.85 -9.41
CA GLU A 17 1.06 -0.17 -10.72
C GLU A 17 1.15 1.37 -10.71
N GLY A 18 1.89 1.95 -9.75
CA GLY A 18 1.99 3.40 -9.58
C GLY A 18 0.70 4.11 -9.13
N ARG A 19 -0.32 3.36 -8.71
CA ARG A 19 -1.60 3.89 -8.21
C ARG A 19 -1.70 3.86 -6.69
N TRP A 20 -1.17 2.82 -6.06
CA TRP A 20 -1.22 2.62 -4.63
C TRP A 20 0.14 2.24 -4.07
N THR A 21 0.36 2.56 -2.80
CA THR A 21 1.59 2.22 -2.10
C THR A 21 1.26 1.51 -0.81
N ILE A 22 1.63 0.24 -0.70
CA ILE A 22 1.56 -0.50 0.57
C ILE A 22 2.77 -0.08 1.40
N LYS A 23 2.57 0.41 2.62
CA LYS A 23 3.60 0.86 3.57
C LYS A 23 3.34 0.22 4.94
N GLY A 24 4.09 -0.83 5.25
CA GLY A 24 3.87 -1.60 6.49
C GLY A 24 2.42 -2.08 6.59
N ASP A 25 1.74 -1.69 7.67
CA ASP A 25 0.35 -2.06 7.95
C ASP A 25 -0.71 -1.17 7.24
N TYR A 26 -0.32 -0.37 6.25
CA TYR A 26 -1.23 0.55 5.56
C TYR A 26 -1.13 0.49 4.04
N LEU A 27 -2.26 0.68 3.37
CA LEU A 27 -2.35 1.06 1.96
C LEU A 27 -2.49 2.59 1.89
N GLN A 28 -1.50 3.25 1.29
CA GLN A 28 -1.56 4.66 0.95
C GLN A 28 -2.10 4.82 -0.48
N ILE A 29 -3.08 5.71 -0.62
CA ILE A 29 -3.61 6.17 -1.90
C ILE A 29 -3.36 7.67 -1.97
N GLU A 30 -2.52 8.14 -2.89
CA GLU A 30 -2.14 9.55 -2.95
C GLU A 30 -3.29 10.42 -3.47
N HIS A 31 -3.85 10.07 -4.62
CA HIS A 31 -5.13 10.57 -5.15
C HIS A 31 -5.40 9.87 -6.48
N GLY A 32 -6.63 9.49 -6.77
CA GLY A 32 -6.99 8.91 -8.07
C GLY A 32 -8.36 9.40 -8.56
N PRO A 33 -8.67 9.32 -9.87
CA PRO A 33 -10.03 9.53 -10.33
C PRO A 33 -10.94 8.55 -9.58
N ASN A 34 -11.93 9.08 -8.86
CA ASN A 34 -12.92 8.34 -8.06
C ASN A 34 -12.39 7.58 -6.82
N ILE A 35 -11.18 7.90 -6.34
CA ILE A 35 -10.65 7.35 -5.08
C ILE A 35 -10.23 8.50 -4.18
N PRO A 36 -10.86 8.72 -3.01
CA PRO A 36 -10.36 9.69 -2.07
C PRO A 36 -8.96 9.26 -1.60
N GLY A 37 -8.01 10.20 -1.64
CA GLY A 37 -6.68 9.96 -1.08
C GLY A 37 -6.77 9.65 0.41
N GLY A 38 -5.93 8.74 0.90
CA GLY A 38 -6.01 8.28 2.28
C GLY A 38 -5.02 7.18 2.65
N LEU A 39 -4.97 6.89 3.95
CA LEU A 39 -4.25 5.77 4.54
C LEU A 39 -5.27 4.77 5.08
N TYR A 40 -5.27 3.56 4.52
CA TYR A 40 -6.20 2.50 4.86
C TYR A 40 -5.47 1.37 5.57
N LYS A 41 -5.97 0.98 6.75
CA LYS A 41 -5.31 -0.03 7.57
C LYS A 41 -5.47 -1.41 6.93
N ILE A 42 -4.34 -2.10 6.78
CA ILE A 42 -4.28 -3.52 6.41
C ILE A 42 -4.51 -4.33 7.68
N ASN A 43 -5.42 -5.29 7.61
CA ASN A 43 -5.62 -6.30 8.64
C ASN A 43 -5.26 -7.65 8.03
N ASP A 44 -4.27 -8.32 8.63
CA ASP A 44 -3.61 -9.50 8.07
C ASP A 44 -3.04 -9.23 6.67
N ASN A 45 -3.73 -9.66 5.63
CA ASN A 45 -3.37 -9.45 4.24
C ASN A 45 -4.48 -8.75 3.44
N LYS A 46 -5.45 -8.12 4.12
CA LYS A 46 -6.62 -7.49 3.51
C LYS A 46 -6.71 -6.03 3.87
N VAL A 47 -7.23 -5.23 2.96
CA VAL A 47 -7.50 -3.81 3.19
C VAL A 47 -8.82 -3.41 2.58
N LYS A 48 -9.61 -2.65 3.35
CA LYS A 48 -10.86 -2.06 2.87
C LYS A 48 -10.65 -0.58 2.59
N PHE A 49 -11.08 -0.14 1.42
CA PHE A 49 -10.95 1.25 0.98
C PHE A 49 -12.04 1.58 -0.05
N PRO A 50 -12.42 2.86 -0.18
CA PRO A 50 -13.34 3.30 -1.22
C PRO A 50 -12.66 3.28 -2.59
N LEU A 51 -13.32 2.67 -3.57
CA LEU A 51 -12.95 2.65 -4.99
C LEU A 51 -14.23 2.85 -5.81
N ASP A 52 -14.25 3.84 -6.71
CA ASP A 52 -15.45 4.16 -7.51
C ASP A 52 -16.72 4.32 -6.67
N TYR A 53 -16.60 5.07 -5.57
CA TYR A 53 -17.69 5.36 -4.62
C TYR A 53 -18.28 4.14 -3.90
N LYS A 54 -17.59 3.00 -3.91
CA LYS A 54 -17.98 1.79 -3.17
C LYS A 54 -16.84 1.30 -2.28
N GLU A 55 -17.16 0.76 -1.11
CA GLU A 55 -16.16 0.06 -0.30
C GLU A 55 -15.82 -1.27 -0.97
N VAL A 56 -14.52 -1.52 -1.19
CA VAL A 56 -14.00 -2.75 -1.77
C VAL A 56 -12.96 -3.37 -0.85
N GLU A 57 -12.75 -4.67 -0.96
CA GLU A 57 -11.69 -5.40 -0.27
C GLU A 57 -10.57 -5.72 -1.25
N GLY A 58 -9.36 -5.26 -0.94
CA GLY A 58 -8.13 -5.64 -1.61
C GLY A 58 -7.39 -6.73 -0.82
N VAL A 59 -6.83 -7.71 -1.52
CA VAL A 59 -6.02 -8.80 -0.95
C VAL A 59 -4.58 -8.66 -1.41
N ILE A 60 -3.65 -8.73 -0.46
CA ILE A 60 -2.21 -8.61 -0.67
C ILE A 60 -1.57 -9.99 -0.57
N ASP A 61 -0.81 -10.38 -1.59
CA ASP A 61 0.04 -11.57 -1.57
C ASP A 61 1.49 -11.11 -1.75
N THR A 62 2.23 -11.04 -0.64
CA THR A 62 3.63 -10.60 -0.63
C THR A 62 4.60 -11.65 -1.15
N GLU A 63 4.20 -12.92 -1.22
CA GLU A 63 5.01 -13.99 -1.81
C GLU A 63 4.99 -13.91 -3.33
N LYS A 64 3.81 -13.67 -3.89
CA LYS A 64 3.61 -13.53 -5.35
C LYS A 64 3.76 -12.10 -5.85
N LEU A 65 3.91 -11.13 -4.94
CA LEU A 65 3.94 -9.70 -5.24
C LEU A 65 2.72 -9.28 -6.06
N THR A 66 1.53 -9.61 -5.56
CA THR A 66 0.26 -9.26 -6.23
C THR A 66 -0.73 -8.61 -5.27
N PHE A 67 -1.44 -7.62 -5.76
CA PHE A 67 -2.58 -7.00 -5.10
C PHE A 67 -3.85 -7.26 -5.91
N THR A 68 -4.85 -7.91 -5.33
CA THR A 68 -6.09 -8.28 -6.01
C THR A 68 -7.24 -7.45 -5.46
N VAL A 69 -7.97 -6.73 -6.33
CA VAL A 69 -9.16 -5.97 -5.95
C VAL A 69 -10.16 -6.00 -7.10
N CYS A 70 -11.46 -6.14 -6.79
CA CYS A 70 -12.53 -6.24 -7.80
C CYS A 70 -12.28 -7.30 -8.89
N GLY A 71 -11.65 -8.43 -8.54
CA GLY A 71 -11.29 -9.51 -9.48
C GLY A 71 -10.12 -9.19 -10.42
N THR A 72 -9.52 -8.00 -10.31
CA THR A 72 -8.34 -7.60 -11.09
C THR A 72 -7.08 -7.81 -10.25
N VAL A 73 -6.04 -8.39 -10.87
CA VAL A 73 -4.74 -8.64 -10.23
C VAL A 73 -3.75 -7.60 -10.71
N TYR A 74 -3.18 -6.84 -9.77
CA TYR A 74 -2.18 -5.83 -9.99
C TYR A 74 -0.81 -6.33 -9.52
N LYS A 75 0.25 -6.06 -10.29
CA LYS A 75 1.61 -6.38 -9.87
C LYS A 75 2.12 -5.39 -8.83
N MET A 76 2.74 -5.91 -7.79
CA MET A 76 3.50 -5.15 -6.81
C MET A 76 4.96 -5.11 -7.23
N ILE A 77 5.53 -3.92 -7.22
CA ILE A 77 6.96 -3.71 -7.43
C ILE A 77 7.55 -3.34 -6.07
N LYS A 78 8.56 -4.10 -5.66
CA LYS A 78 9.44 -3.69 -4.57
C LYS A 78 10.37 -2.61 -5.16
N PRO A 79 10.28 -1.36 -4.73
CA PRO A 79 11.20 -0.33 -5.20
C PRO A 79 12.62 -0.74 -4.80
N SER A 80 13.56 -0.50 -5.70
CA SER A 80 14.98 -0.79 -5.53
C SER A 80 15.64 0.07 -4.45
N GLU A 81 15.01 1.19 -4.05
CA GLU A 81 15.47 2.07 -3.00
C GLU A 81 14.41 2.20 -1.89
N PRO A 82 14.81 2.23 -0.61
CA PRO A 82 13.90 2.60 0.46
C PRO A 82 13.32 3.99 0.17
N PHE A 83 11.99 4.12 0.26
CA PHE A 83 11.37 5.43 0.27
C PHE A 83 11.91 6.20 1.49
N ALA A 84 12.77 7.19 1.26
CA ALA A 84 13.04 8.23 2.23
C ALA A 84 11.75 9.04 2.39
N ILE A 85 10.90 8.64 3.33
CA ILE A 85 9.74 9.45 3.69
C ILE A 85 10.30 10.59 4.55
N PRO A 86 10.16 11.87 4.16
CA PRO A 86 10.45 12.96 5.08
C PRO A 86 9.48 12.85 6.25
N VAL A 87 9.95 12.31 7.38
CA VAL A 87 9.24 12.35 8.64
C VAL A 87 9.27 13.81 9.09
N ARG A 88 8.28 14.61 8.67
CA ARG A 88 8.04 15.91 9.29
C ARG A 88 7.44 15.64 10.66
N PHE A 89 8.29 15.65 11.68
CA PHE A 89 7.84 15.81 13.05
C PHE A 89 7.17 17.18 13.16
N PRO A 90 5.96 17.28 13.73
CA PRO A 90 5.40 18.58 14.07
C PRO A 90 6.32 19.23 15.11
N THR A 91 6.81 20.44 14.80
CA THR A 91 7.49 21.34 15.74
C THR A 91 6.52 21.89 16.77
#